data_AF-A0A7Y7C9Q7-F1
#
_entry.id   AF-A0A7Y7C9Q7-F1
#
_cell.length_a   1.000
_cell.length_b   1.000
_cell.length_c   1.000
_cell.angle_alpha   90.00
_cell.angle_beta   90.00
_cell.angle_gamma   90.00
#
_symmetry.space_group_name_H-M   'P 1'
#
loop_
_entity.id
_entity.type
_entity.pdbx_description
1 polymer ?
#
loop_
_entity_poly.entity_id
_entity_poly.type
_entity_poly.pdbx_seq_one_letter_code
_entity_poly.pdbx_strand_id
1 'polypeptide(L)' 'LGGLVGIPVVAVPTSVGYGANFKGLSALLAMVNSCASNVATMNIDNGFGGGFYAALVSRTKGRR' A
#
# COMPACT_ATOMS: atom_id res chain seq x y z
N LEU A 1 6.95 -7.94 -2.62
CA LEU A 1 6.35 -8.37 -1.32
C LEU A 1 4.94 -8.91 -1.48
N GLY A 2 4.04 -8.25 -2.21
CA GLY A 2 2.65 -8.72 -2.41
C GLY A 2 2.54 -10.22 -2.73
N GLY A 3 3.18 -10.69 -3.80
CA GLY A 3 3.13 -12.12 -4.18
C GLY A 3 3.90 -13.10 -3.27
N LEU A 4 4.58 -12.63 -2.22
CA LEU A 4 5.43 -13.46 -1.35
C LEU A 4 4.80 -13.72 0.04
N VAL A 5 3.73 -13.01 0.40
CA VAL A 5 3.09 -13.11 1.71
C VAL A 5 1.62 -13.50 1.56
N GLY A 6 1.15 -14.42 2.41
CA GLY A 6 -0.24 -14.90 2.40
C GLY A 6 -1.25 -13.97 3.10
N ILE A 7 -0.85 -12.73 3.39
CA ILE A 7 -1.67 -11.71 4.07
C ILE A 7 -1.85 -10.47 3.19
N PRO A 8 -2.90 -9.65 3.43
CA PRO A 8 -3.05 -8.37 2.76
C PRO A 8 -1.90 -7.41 3.09
N VAL A 9 -1.41 -6.70 2.07
CA VAL A 9 -0.35 -5.69 2.18
C VAL A 9 -0.93 -4.31 1.88
N VAL A 10 -0.69 -3.35 2.76
CA VAL A 10 -1.07 -1.95 2.52
C VAL A 10 0.17 -1.20 2.03
N ALA A 11 0.10 -0.73 0.78
CA ALA A 11 1.20 -0.01 0.14
C ALA A 11 0.91 1.50 0.16
N VAL A 12 1.78 2.27 0.83
CA VAL A 12 1.67 3.74 0.91
C VAL A 12 2.85 4.36 0.16
N PRO A 13 2.63 4.97 -1.02
CA PRO A 13 3.70 5.66 -1.73
C PRO A 13 4.07 6.94 -1.00
N THR A 14 5.37 7.24 -0.91
CA THR A 14 5.87 8.46 -0.26
C THR A 14 6.22 9.53 -1.29
N SER A 15 5.92 10.80 -0.98
CA SER A 15 6.29 11.93 -1.84
C SER A 15 7.78 12.28 -1.80
N VAL A 16 8.48 11.74 -0.80
CA VAL A 16 9.93 11.90 -0.61
C VAL A 16 10.66 10.65 -1.07
N GLY A 17 11.87 10.84 -1.60
CA GLY A 17 12.75 9.78 -2.07
C GLY A 17 13.88 10.35 -2.90
N TYR A 18 14.94 9.56 -3.10
CA TYR A 18 16.09 9.99 -3.90
C TYR A 18 15.86 9.75 -5.40
N GLY A 19 16.45 10.60 -6.24
CA GLY A 19 16.41 10.44 -7.70
C GLY A 19 15.06 10.82 -8.32
N ALA A 20 14.63 10.05 -9.33
CA ALA A 20 13.42 10.27 -10.13
C ALA A 20 12.12 9.90 -9.37
N ASN A 21 11.93 10.46 -8.17
CA ASN A 21 10.78 10.17 -7.33
C ASN A 21 9.49 10.90 -7.77
N PHE A 22 9.64 12.07 -8.41
CA PHE A 22 8.53 12.88 -8.94
C PHE A 22 7.39 13.09 -7.93
N LYS A 23 7.74 13.53 -6.71
CA LYS A 23 6.78 13.74 -5.60
C LYS A 23 5.92 12.49 -5.32
N GLY A 24 6.52 11.30 -5.42
CA GLY A 24 5.87 10.02 -5.17
C GLY A 24 5.12 9.42 -6.35
N LEU A 25 5.09 10.07 -7.52
CA LEU A 25 4.43 9.51 -8.71
C LEU A 25 5.10 8.21 -9.15
N SER A 26 6.43 8.15 -9.18
CA SER A 26 7.11 6.91 -9.59
C SER A 26 6.86 5.76 -8.61
N ALA A 27 6.81 6.07 -7.31
CA ALA A 27 6.44 5.11 -6.27
C ALA A 27 4.98 4.63 -6.42
N LEU A 28 4.04 5.55 -6.63
CA LEU A 28 2.62 5.24 -6.86
C LEU A 28 2.44 4.34 -8.08
N LEU A 29 3.03 4.70 -9.23
CA LEU A 29 2.97 3.94 -10.48
C LEU A 29 3.56 2.54 -10.30
N ALA A 30 4.70 2.42 -9.61
CA ALA A 30 5.30 1.12 -9.30
C ALA A 30 4.40 0.24 -8.44
N MET A 31 3.75 0.82 -7.41
CA MET A 31 2.86 0.08 -6.50
C MET A 31 1.56 -0.37 -7.19
N VAL A 32 0.92 0.50 -7.97
CA VAL A 32 -0.30 0.15 -8.73
C VAL A 32 -0.01 -0.92 -9.78
N ASN A 33 1.19 -0.91 -10.37
CA ASN A 33 1.59 -1.89 -11.38
C ASN A 33 2.12 -3.23 -10.81
N SER A 34 2.05 -3.46 -9.49
CA SER A 34 2.62 -4.66 -8.86
C SER A 34 1.92 -5.98 -9.25
N CYS A 35 0.74 -5.93 -9.87
CA CYS A 35 -0.12 -7.08 -10.23
C CYS A 35 -0.49 -8.05 -9.08
N ALA A 36 -0.03 -7.79 -7.85
CA ALA A 36 -0.27 -8.64 -6.70
C ALA A 36 -1.67 -8.38 -6.16
N SER A 37 -2.53 -9.40 -6.18
CA SER A 37 -3.94 -9.33 -5.79
C SER A 37 -4.17 -8.98 -4.32
N ASN A 38 -3.17 -9.18 -3.45
CA ASN A 38 -3.24 -8.89 -2.03
C ASN A 38 -2.66 -7.52 -1.65
N VAL A 39 -2.34 -6.65 -2.60
CA VAL A 39 -1.82 -5.31 -2.32
C VAL A 39 -2.91 -4.26 -2.49
N ALA A 40 -3.18 -3.50 -1.43
CA ALA A 40 -4.02 -2.31 -1.47
C ALA A 40 -3.13 -1.06 -1.49
N THR A 41 -3.16 -0.33 -2.61
CA THR A 41 -2.37 0.91 -2.76
C THR A 41 -3.16 2.11 -2.25
N MET A 42 -2.52 2.93 -1.43
CA MET A 42 -3.06 4.18 -0.89
C MET A 42 -2.63 5.38 -1.72
N ASN A 43 -3.24 6.54 -1.43
CA ASN A 43 -2.76 7.82 -1.95
C ASN A 43 -1.35 8.14 -1.43
N ILE A 44 -0.64 9.00 -2.16
CA ILE A 44 0.70 9.48 -1.76
C ILE A 44 0.63 10.10 -0.35
N ASP A 45 1.56 9.68 0.51
CA ASP A 45 1.70 10.04 1.93
C ASP A 45 0.48 9.73 2.82
N ASN A 46 -0.54 9.02 2.32
CA ASN A 46 -1.75 8.74 3.09
C ASN A 46 -1.56 7.55 4.05
N GLY A 47 -0.59 7.66 4.96
CA GLY A 47 -0.30 6.66 5.98
C GLY A 47 -1.45 6.45 6.97
N PHE A 48 -2.19 7.52 7.28
CA PHE A 48 -3.39 7.43 8.12
C PHE A 48 -4.47 6.56 7.47
N GLY A 49 -4.81 6.82 6.19
CA GLY A 49 -5.76 6.01 5.44
C GLY A 49 -5.31 4.55 5.34
N GLY A 50 -4.01 4.31 5.15
CA GLY A 50 -3.43 2.97 5.16
C GLY A 50 -3.61 2.25 6.50
N GLY A 51 -3.32 2.92 7.62
CA GLY A 51 -3.51 2.35 8.96
C GLY A 51 -4.99 2.08 9.29
N PHE A 52 -5.87 3.01 8.92
CA PHE A 52 -7.32 2.83 9.08
C PHE A 52 -7.82 1.63 8.27
N TYR A 53 -7.43 1.51 7.00
CA TYR A 53 -7.77 0.38 6.16
C TYR A 53 -7.25 -0.94 6.73
N ALA A 54 -5.99 -0.98 7.19
CA ALA A 54 -5.42 -2.15 7.85
C ALA A 54 -6.22 -2.58 9.09
N ALA A 55 -6.65 -1.63 9.91
CA ALA A 55 -7.49 -1.91 11.08
C ALA A 55 -8.86 -2.50 10.70
N LEU A 56 -9.50 -1.99 9.63
CA LEU A 56 -10.76 -2.54 9.13
C LEU A 56 -10.61 -3.99 8.64
N VAL A 57 -9.55 -4.26 7.87
CA VAL A 57 -9.25 -5.60 7.37
C VAL A 57 -8.95 -6.56 8.52
N SER A 58 -8.14 -6.13 9.49
CA SER A 58 -7.80 -6.93 10.68
C SER A 58 -9.05 -7.28 11.50
N ARG A 59 -9.96 -6.33 11.71
CA ARG A 59 -11.24 -6.55 12.40
C ARG A 59 -12.15 -7.52 11.65
N THR A 60 -12.14 -7.52 10.32
CA THR A 60 -12.91 -8.47 9.51
C THR A 60 -12.41 -9.91 9.71
N LYS A 61 -11.10 -10.11 9.90
CA LYS A 61 -10.51 -11.42 10.17
C LYS A 61 -10.94 -11.98 11.54
N GLY A 62 -11.04 -11.14 12.57
CA GLY A 62 -11.48 -11.55 13.92
C GLY A 62 -12.98 -11.80 14.07
N ARG A 63 -13.78 -11.59 13.01
CA ARG A 63 -15.23 -11.85 12.98
C ARG A 63 -15.57 -13.17 12.27
N ARG A 64 -14.57 -13.95 11.87
CA ARG A 64 -14.70 -15.34 11.38
C ARG A 64 -14.14 -16.28 12.44
#